data_AF-A0A7W8A114-F1
#
_entry.id   AF-A0A7W8A114-F1
#
_cell.length_a   1.000
_cell.length_b   1.000
_cell.length_c   1.000
_cell.angle_alpha   90.00
_cell.angle_beta   90.00
_cell.angle_gamma   90.00
#
_symmetry.space_group_name_H-M   'P 1'
#
loop_
_entity.id
_entity.type
_entity.pdbx_description
1 polymer ?
#
loop_
_entity_poly.entity_id
_entity_poly.type
_entity_poly.pdbx_seq_one_letter_code
_entity_poly.pdbx_strand_id
1 'polypeptide(L)'
;MTDLLLRDARIWGSDALTDLLIRDGAVAAVGTDLAADGVPVEGLGGQLLLPGFVDAHAHVDKTMWGGPWVPHDAGPGLMGKIRNGVEARPALGLPSADYITALLQQMVVSGTTHARSHVDVDTAMGLAAVEAVREAVARLDGRITVDLVAFPQAGLLTAPGTADLMDQALAAGVGLVGGIDPAGLENAPVEHLDVVFGLAEKHGAGVDIHLHDGGPLGVWQYDLIIERTLALGMRGKVTISHGYALGEVPADVQARVIARLAEAGVSLATVAPASAPPLPLTALREAGVPVGAGNDGVRDLWSPYGNGDMLERALFLAQRSRFVRDEEIEIALEAATLGGARVTGRRAGFAVGDPGDFVAVNARTPAEAVCVRPARSLVVKSGRVVARDGRLV
;
A
#
# COMPACT_ATOMS: atom_id res chain seq x y z
N MET A 1 10.81 15.18 19.33
CA MET A 1 11.99 14.33 19.61
C MET A 1 11.94 13.15 18.66
N THR A 2 13.03 12.90 17.94
CA THR A 2 13.16 11.85 16.91
C THR A 2 14.26 10.85 17.25
N ASP A 3 14.79 10.95 18.47
CA ASP A 3 15.82 10.08 19.02
C ASP A 3 15.17 9.14 20.02
N LEU A 4 15.45 7.84 19.90
CA LEU A 4 14.82 6.80 20.71
C LEU A 4 15.75 5.59 20.79
N LEU A 5 15.87 4.99 21.97
CA LEU A 5 16.50 3.69 22.14
C LEU A 5 15.43 2.64 22.42
N LEU A 6 15.27 1.69 21.52
CA LEU A 6 14.46 0.48 21.75
C LEU A 6 15.39 -0.60 22.32
N ARG A 7 15.09 -1.12 23.51
CA ARG A 7 15.95 -2.05 24.23
C ARG A 7 15.32 -3.44 24.35
N ASP A 8 16.15 -4.47 24.29
CA ASP A 8 15.76 -5.88 24.45
C ASP A 8 14.70 -6.34 23.44
N ALA A 9 14.84 -5.95 22.18
CA ALA A 9 13.94 -6.35 21.09
C ALA A 9 14.35 -7.71 20.49
N ARG A 10 13.39 -8.55 20.11
CA ARG A 10 13.65 -9.62 19.15
C ARG A 10 13.40 -9.06 17.75
N ILE A 11 14.43 -8.93 16.92
CA ILE A 11 14.26 -8.41 15.55
C ILE A 11 14.08 -9.55 14.54
N TRP A 12 13.34 -9.29 13.47
CA TRP A 12 13.15 -10.26 12.39
C TRP A 12 14.50 -10.68 11.79
N GLY A 13 14.76 -11.98 11.78
CA GLY A 13 16.00 -12.57 11.24
C GLY A 13 17.11 -12.75 12.28
N SER A 14 16.84 -12.44 13.56
CA SER A 14 17.78 -12.65 14.67
C SER A 14 17.08 -13.30 15.87
N ASP A 15 17.75 -14.30 16.47
CA ASP A 15 17.29 -14.92 17.71
C ASP A 15 17.77 -14.18 18.97
N ALA A 16 18.77 -13.31 18.84
CA ALA A 16 19.35 -12.55 19.94
C ALA A 16 18.50 -11.32 20.28
N LEU A 17 18.40 -11.00 21.58
CA LEU A 17 17.87 -9.72 22.01
C LEU A 17 18.79 -8.60 21.56
N THR A 18 18.19 -7.54 21.03
CA THR A 18 18.89 -6.48 20.30
C THR A 18 18.35 -5.12 20.74
N ASP A 19 19.27 -4.18 20.92
CA ASP A 19 19.01 -2.77 21.10
C ASP A 19 19.08 -2.04 19.75
N LEU A 20 18.13 -1.14 19.51
CA LEU A 20 18.10 -0.26 18.34
C LEU A 20 18.11 1.20 18.77
N LEU A 21 19.18 1.90 18.41
CA LEU A 21 19.30 3.33 18.58
C LEU A 21 18.84 4.05 17.31
N ILE A 22 17.85 4.93 17.46
CA ILE A 22 17.36 5.84 16.43
C ILE A 22 17.86 7.24 16.75
N ARG A 23 18.42 7.93 15.75
CA ARG A 23 18.83 9.35 15.81
C ARG A 23 18.29 10.06 14.59
N ASP A 24 17.76 11.27 14.78
CA ASP A 24 17.22 12.09 13.68
C ASP A 24 16.20 11.31 12.81
N GLY A 25 15.45 10.40 13.46
CA GLY A 25 14.43 9.59 12.81
C GLY A 25 14.94 8.43 11.94
N ALA A 26 16.24 8.09 12.01
CA ALA A 26 16.83 6.95 11.31
C ALA A 26 17.61 6.03 12.26
N VAL A 27 17.74 4.75 11.91
CA VAL A 27 18.55 3.78 12.64
C VAL A 27 20.01 4.23 12.62
N ALA A 28 20.58 4.49 13.80
CA ALA A 28 21.96 4.92 13.99
C ALA A 28 22.87 3.78 14.42
N ALA A 29 22.37 2.84 15.23
CA ALA A 29 23.11 1.67 15.66
C ALA A 29 22.17 0.51 16.02
N VAL A 30 22.67 -0.71 15.80
CA VAL A 30 22.02 -1.97 16.17
C VAL A 30 23.05 -2.85 16.86
N GLY A 31 22.74 -3.39 18.03
CA GLY A 31 23.67 -4.19 18.80
C GLY A 31 23.11 -4.61 20.15
N THR A 32 23.97 -4.93 21.10
CA THR A 32 23.60 -5.22 22.49
C THR A 32 24.19 -4.16 23.42
N ASP A 33 23.54 -3.91 24.54
CA ASP A 33 24.03 -2.99 25.59
C ASP A 33 24.40 -1.59 25.04
N LEU A 34 23.57 -1.05 24.14
CA LEU A 34 23.85 0.24 23.54
C LEU A 34 23.75 1.35 24.60
N ALA A 35 24.80 2.16 24.69
CA ALA A 35 24.82 3.38 25.50
C ALA A 35 24.27 4.56 24.67
N ALA A 36 23.26 5.25 25.20
CA ALA A 36 22.64 6.39 24.54
C ALA A 36 22.23 7.46 25.57
N ASP A 37 23.20 8.21 26.05
CA ASP A 37 22.97 9.25 27.06
C ASP A 37 21.98 10.31 26.55
N GLY A 38 21.02 10.67 27.41
CA GLY A 38 20.00 11.68 27.12
C GLY A 38 18.92 11.26 26.11
N VAL A 39 18.90 9.99 25.68
CA VAL A 39 17.88 9.46 24.76
C VAL A 39 16.76 8.77 25.54
N PRO A 40 15.47 9.03 25.22
CA PRO A 40 14.37 8.24 25.75
C PRO A 40 14.55 6.74 25.46
N VAL A 41 14.26 5.89 26.44
CA VAL A 41 14.43 4.43 26.32
C VAL A 41 13.08 3.73 26.44
N GLU A 42 12.78 2.85 25.49
CA GLU A 42 11.64 1.93 25.51
C GLU A 42 12.15 0.51 25.71
N GLY A 43 11.85 -0.09 26.86
CA GLY A 43 12.15 -1.50 27.11
C GLY A 43 11.07 -2.39 26.49
N LEU A 44 11.46 -3.24 25.54
CA LEU A 44 10.54 -4.14 24.83
C LEU A 44 10.43 -5.52 25.45
N GLY A 45 11.31 -5.87 26.40
CA GLY A 45 11.18 -7.09 27.21
C GLY A 45 11.13 -8.39 26.39
N GLY A 46 11.81 -8.43 25.23
CA GLY A 46 11.84 -9.57 24.33
C GLY A 46 10.67 -9.66 23.35
N GLN A 47 9.83 -8.64 23.25
CA GLN A 47 8.81 -8.53 22.19
C GLN A 47 9.45 -8.55 20.79
N LEU A 48 8.72 -9.09 19.83
CA LEU A 48 9.10 -9.03 18.43
C LEU A 48 8.94 -7.60 17.92
N LEU A 49 10.02 -7.06 17.37
CA LEU A 49 10.07 -5.78 16.68
C LEU A 49 10.08 -6.03 15.17
N LEU A 50 9.13 -5.40 14.48
CA LEU A 50 8.98 -5.44 13.04
C LEU A 50 9.23 -4.06 12.45
N PRO A 51 9.67 -3.94 11.19
CA PRO A 51 9.63 -2.66 10.49
C PRO A 51 8.19 -2.12 10.47
N GLY A 52 8.05 -0.79 10.44
CA GLY A 52 6.77 -0.13 10.26
C GLY A 52 6.00 -0.71 9.07
N PHE A 53 4.71 -1.00 9.25
CA PHE A 53 3.93 -1.59 8.17
C PHE A 53 3.68 -0.57 7.06
N VAL A 54 3.58 -1.08 5.83
CA VAL A 54 3.32 -0.31 4.62
C VAL A 54 2.07 -0.86 3.94
N ASP A 55 1.04 -0.03 3.87
CA ASP A 55 -0.14 -0.30 3.03
C ASP A 55 0.14 0.20 1.61
N ALA A 56 0.58 -0.69 0.72
CA ALA A 56 1.04 -0.30 -0.62
C ALA A 56 -0.11 0.05 -1.58
N HIS A 57 -1.38 -0.18 -1.18
CA HIS A 57 -2.55 0.10 -2.01
C HIS A 57 -3.80 0.28 -1.15
N ALA A 58 -4.26 1.52 -1.02
CA ALA A 58 -5.47 1.90 -0.30
C ALA A 58 -6.35 2.86 -1.11
N HIS A 59 -7.62 3.00 -0.68
CA HIS A 59 -8.55 4.08 -1.11
C HIS A 59 -9.14 4.75 0.12
N VAL A 60 -8.36 5.61 0.77
CA VAL A 60 -8.79 6.22 2.04
C VAL A 60 -9.88 7.28 1.84
N ASP A 61 -9.95 7.90 0.67
CA ASP A 61 -10.87 8.98 0.30
C ASP A 61 -12.35 8.56 0.31
N LYS A 62 -12.61 7.26 0.10
CA LYS A 62 -13.96 6.67 0.01
C LYS A 62 -14.43 6.05 1.32
N THR A 63 -13.59 6.01 2.34
CA THR A 63 -13.89 5.29 3.57
C THR A 63 -15.08 5.90 4.31
N MET A 64 -15.89 5.04 4.89
CA MET A 64 -16.93 5.41 5.86
C MET A 64 -16.52 5.05 7.28
N TRP A 65 -15.23 4.83 7.54
CA TRP A 65 -14.72 4.51 8.86
C TRP A 65 -15.05 5.59 9.88
N GLY A 66 -15.59 5.19 11.04
CA GLY A 66 -16.10 6.12 12.07
C GLY A 66 -17.51 6.69 11.77
N GLY A 67 -18.05 6.46 10.58
CA GLY A 67 -19.42 6.78 10.20
C GLY A 67 -20.44 5.67 10.51
N PRO A 68 -21.71 5.86 10.09
CA PRO A 68 -22.73 4.83 10.21
C PRO A 68 -22.39 3.60 9.34
N TRP A 69 -22.90 2.44 9.73
CA TRP A 69 -22.83 1.26 8.88
C TRP A 69 -23.76 1.43 7.67
N VAL A 70 -23.20 1.33 6.47
CA VAL A 70 -23.96 1.36 5.21
C VAL A 70 -23.97 -0.05 4.62
N PRO A 71 -25.16 -0.68 4.46
CA PRO A 71 -25.28 -1.97 3.79
C PRO A 71 -24.73 -1.92 2.36
N HIS A 72 -24.04 -2.97 1.93
CA HIS A 72 -23.56 -3.07 0.56
C HIS A 72 -24.70 -3.49 -0.38
N ASP A 73 -25.07 -2.61 -1.29
CA ASP A 73 -26.20 -2.76 -2.23
C ASP A 73 -25.77 -2.57 -3.70
N ALA A 74 -24.46 -2.56 -3.97
CA ALA A 74 -23.93 -2.39 -5.32
C ALA A 74 -24.38 -3.52 -6.26
N GLY A 75 -24.66 -3.15 -7.52
CA GLY A 75 -24.88 -4.12 -8.60
C GLY A 75 -23.62 -4.96 -8.89
N PRO A 76 -23.76 -6.08 -9.61
CA PRO A 76 -22.64 -6.97 -9.89
C PRO A 76 -21.57 -6.32 -10.80
N GLY A 77 -20.33 -6.77 -10.65
CA GLY A 77 -19.20 -6.38 -11.50
C GLY A 77 -18.65 -4.98 -11.22
N LEU A 78 -17.59 -4.62 -11.96
CA LEU A 78 -16.87 -3.35 -11.80
C LEU A 78 -17.79 -2.13 -12.01
N MET A 79 -18.53 -2.10 -13.12
CA MET A 79 -19.43 -0.97 -13.42
C MET A 79 -20.55 -0.80 -12.40
N GLY A 80 -21.06 -1.88 -11.82
CA GLY A 80 -22.07 -1.82 -10.75
C GLY A 80 -21.53 -1.12 -9.51
N LYS A 81 -20.28 -1.42 -9.12
CA LYS A 81 -19.59 -0.78 -8.00
C LYS A 81 -19.22 0.67 -8.27
N ILE A 82 -18.74 0.99 -9.48
CA ILE A 82 -18.45 2.38 -9.89
C ILE A 82 -19.70 3.24 -9.75
N ARG A 83 -20.84 2.81 -10.34
CA ARG A 83 -22.10 3.55 -10.25
C ARG A 83 -22.55 3.73 -8.80
N ASN A 84 -22.48 2.67 -7.99
CA ASN A 84 -22.84 2.76 -6.57
C ASN A 84 -22.00 3.82 -5.85
N GLY A 85 -20.69 3.83 -6.09
CA GLY A 85 -19.77 4.83 -5.58
C GLY A 85 -20.16 6.24 -5.97
N VAL A 86 -20.33 6.50 -7.27
CA VAL A 86 -20.62 7.84 -7.79
C VAL A 86 -21.99 8.36 -7.32
N GLU A 87 -23.02 7.52 -7.32
CA GLU A 87 -24.39 7.93 -7.03
C GLU A 87 -24.65 8.12 -5.51
N ALA A 88 -24.06 7.28 -4.65
CA ALA A 88 -24.35 7.31 -3.22
C ALA A 88 -23.45 8.29 -2.43
N ARG A 89 -22.25 8.62 -2.92
CA ARG A 89 -21.29 9.49 -2.21
C ARG A 89 -21.87 10.82 -1.72
N PRO A 90 -22.63 11.60 -2.53
CA PRO A 90 -23.14 12.89 -2.07
C PRO A 90 -24.06 12.78 -0.86
N ALA A 91 -24.94 11.76 -0.83
CA ALA A 91 -25.85 11.53 0.30
C ALA A 91 -25.13 11.10 1.58
N LEU A 92 -23.92 10.55 1.44
CA LEU A 92 -23.07 10.10 2.54
C LEU A 92 -22.04 11.16 2.97
N GLY A 93 -22.01 12.32 2.31
CA GLY A 93 -21.04 13.39 2.61
C GLY A 93 -19.60 13.00 2.30
N LEU A 94 -19.38 12.18 1.26
CA LEU A 94 -18.06 11.76 0.82
C LEU A 94 -17.54 12.67 -0.31
N PRO A 95 -16.24 13.00 -0.35
CA PRO A 95 -15.18 12.61 0.61
C PRO A 95 -15.32 13.35 1.95
N SER A 96 -14.89 12.70 3.05
CA SER A 96 -14.95 13.27 4.40
C SER A 96 -13.58 13.22 5.07
N ALA A 97 -12.97 14.38 5.32
CA ALA A 97 -11.70 14.47 6.04
C ALA A 97 -11.78 13.84 7.44
N ASP A 98 -12.94 13.82 8.09
CA ASP A 98 -13.15 13.19 9.39
C ASP A 98 -13.08 11.66 9.30
N TYR A 99 -13.75 11.06 8.31
CA TYR A 99 -13.70 9.60 8.10
C TYR A 99 -12.31 9.15 7.66
N ILE A 100 -11.68 9.91 6.77
CA ILE A 100 -10.30 9.66 6.34
C ILE A 100 -9.36 9.75 7.55
N THR A 101 -9.48 10.78 8.39
CA THR A 101 -8.70 10.94 9.62
C THR A 101 -8.89 9.73 10.54
N ALA A 102 -10.13 9.31 10.77
CA ALA A 102 -10.44 8.17 11.64
C ALA A 102 -9.83 6.86 11.13
N LEU A 103 -9.85 6.61 9.80
CA LEU A 103 -9.19 5.45 9.21
C LEU A 103 -7.66 5.55 9.35
N LEU A 104 -7.06 6.70 9.05
CA LEU A 104 -5.60 6.88 9.19
C LEU A 104 -5.14 6.70 10.64
N GLN A 105 -5.92 7.17 11.61
CA GLN A 105 -5.68 6.91 13.04
C GLN A 105 -5.73 5.40 13.34
N GLN A 106 -6.73 4.70 12.81
CA GLN A 106 -6.84 3.24 12.93
C GLN A 106 -5.63 2.52 12.31
N MET A 107 -5.19 2.95 11.13
CA MET A 107 -4.00 2.41 10.46
C MET A 107 -2.74 2.61 11.32
N VAL A 108 -2.55 3.79 11.92
CA VAL A 108 -1.42 4.09 12.81
C VAL A 108 -1.43 3.21 14.05
N VAL A 109 -2.55 3.06 14.76
CA VAL A 109 -2.61 2.20 15.95
C VAL A 109 -2.43 0.72 15.59
N SER A 110 -2.77 0.34 14.35
CA SER A 110 -2.45 -0.95 13.76
C SER A 110 -1.02 -1.04 13.19
N GLY A 111 -0.14 -0.07 13.45
CA GLY A 111 1.29 -0.16 13.10
C GLY A 111 1.64 0.25 11.67
N THR A 112 0.68 0.73 10.88
CA THR A 112 0.94 1.28 9.55
C THR A 112 1.58 2.66 9.68
N THR A 113 2.82 2.75 9.23
CA THR A 113 3.63 3.98 9.26
C THR A 113 3.62 4.70 7.92
N HIS A 114 3.23 3.99 6.86
CA HIS A 114 3.12 4.51 5.52
C HIS A 114 1.99 3.84 4.73
N ALA A 115 1.27 4.64 3.94
CA ALA A 115 0.31 4.15 2.96
C ALA A 115 0.52 4.80 1.59
N ARG A 116 0.15 4.11 0.51
CA ARG A 116 -0.09 4.70 -0.81
C ARG A 116 -1.59 4.61 -1.10
N SER A 117 -2.25 5.76 -1.17
CA SER A 117 -3.68 5.83 -1.47
C SER A 117 -3.90 6.31 -2.89
N HIS A 118 -4.69 5.54 -3.62
CA HIS A 118 -5.40 6.04 -4.79
C HIS A 118 -6.51 6.95 -4.31
N VAL A 119 -6.69 8.07 -5.00
CA VAL A 119 -7.67 9.11 -4.64
C VAL A 119 -8.43 9.49 -5.89
N ASP A 120 -9.75 9.40 -5.83
CA ASP A 120 -10.59 9.62 -6.99
C ASP A 120 -10.48 11.05 -7.51
N VAL A 121 -10.26 11.15 -8.81
CA VAL A 121 -10.31 12.40 -9.58
C VAL A 121 -11.29 12.18 -10.72
N ASP A 122 -12.41 12.91 -10.66
CA ASP A 122 -13.48 12.81 -11.64
C ASP A 122 -14.19 14.16 -11.82
N THR A 123 -14.99 14.27 -12.87
CA THR A 123 -15.69 15.51 -13.22
C THR A 123 -16.81 15.90 -12.27
N ALA A 124 -17.24 15.01 -11.36
CA ALA A 124 -18.28 15.31 -10.39
C ALA A 124 -17.71 16.04 -9.16
N MET A 125 -16.49 15.69 -8.74
CA MET A 125 -15.87 16.23 -7.52
C MET A 125 -14.60 17.06 -7.78
N GLY A 126 -14.06 17.05 -9.01
CA GLY A 126 -12.78 17.68 -9.32
C GLY A 126 -11.66 17.11 -8.45
N LEU A 127 -11.03 17.95 -7.64
CA LEU A 127 -9.93 17.58 -6.74
C LEU A 127 -10.33 17.48 -5.25
N ALA A 128 -11.64 17.56 -4.93
CA ALA A 128 -12.11 17.61 -3.54
C ALA A 128 -11.63 16.41 -2.69
N ALA A 129 -11.52 15.22 -3.28
CA ALA A 129 -11.00 14.04 -2.59
C ALA A 129 -9.51 14.17 -2.26
N VAL A 130 -8.70 14.72 -3.18
CA VAL A 130 -7.27 15.00 -2.94
C VAL A 130 -7.11 16.00 -1.80
N GLU A 131 -7.93 17.06 -1.77
CA GLU A 131 -7.93 18.07 -0.71
C GLU A 131 -8.30 17.46 0.65
N ALA A 132 -9.37 16.66 0.70
CA ALA A 132 -9.82 16.00 1.93
C ALA A 132 -8.78 15.03 2.50
N VAL A 133 -8.09 14.26 1.65
CA VAL A 133 -7.02 13.36 2.10
C VAL A 133 -5.82 14.15 2.61
N ARG A 134 -5.41 15.23 1.93
CA ARG A 134 -4.33 16.10 2.39
C ARG A 134 -4.64 16.73 3.74
N GLU A 135 -5.86 17.21 3.94
CA GLU A 135 -6.31 17.73 5.22
C GLU A 135 -6.23 16.66 6.31
N ALA A 136 -6.74 15.46 6.06
CA ALA A 136 -6.69 14.36 7.01
C ALA A 136 -5.24 13.97 7.37
N VAL A 137 -4.34 13.87 6.40
CA VAL A 137 -2.92 13.60 6.63
C VAL A 137 -2.27 14.70 7.47
N ALA A 138 -2.59 15.96 7.20
CA ALA A 138 -2.07 17.09 7.99
C ALA A 138 -2.52 17.02 9.47
N ARG A 139 -3.78 16.62 9.74
CA ARG A 139 -4.31 16.44 11.11
C ARG A 139 -3.57 15.37 11.91
N LEU A 140 -2.93 14.41 11.25
CA LEU A 140 -2.17 13.33 11.90
C LEU A 140 -0.77 13.77 12.33
N ASP A 141 -0.31 14.97 11.94
CA ASP A 141 0.95 15.58 12.40
C ASP A 141 2.15 14.62 12.25
N GLY A 142 2.30 14.03 11.06
CA GLY A 142 3.43 13.14 10.75
C GLY A 142 3.41 11.79 11.49
N ARG A 143 2.28 11.35 12.04
CA ARG A 143 2.12 9.99 12.61
C ARG A 143 2.07 8.89 11.54
N ILE A 144 1.71 9.25 10.32
CA ILE A 144 1.73 8.40 9.12
C ILE A 144 2.15 9.25 7.92
N THR A 145 2.78 8.64 6.94
CA THR A 145 3.01 9.26 5.63
C THR A 145 2.11 8.63 4.58
N VAL A 146 1.43 9.44 3.78
CA VAL A 146 0.55 8.93 2.71
C VAL A 146 1.00 9.48 1.36
N ASP A 147 1.37 8.58 0.45
CA ASP A 147 1.58 8.93 -0.96
C ASP A 147 0.23 8.93 -1.67
N LEU A 148 -0.01 9.93 -2.51
CA LEU A 148 -1.26 10.05 -3.26
C LEU A 148 -1.03 9.67 -4.72
N VAL A 149 -1.94 8.85 -5.25
CA VAL A 149 -2.10 8.58 -6.67
C VAL A 149 -3.38 9.27 -7.14
N ALA A 150 -3.27 10.19 -8.10
CA ALA A 150 -4.45 10.72 -8.77
C ALA A 150 -5.07 9.58 -9.56
N PHE A 151 -6.35 9.27 -9.36
CA PHE A 151 -6.94 8.02 -9.86
C PHE A 151 -8.27 8.25 -10.62
N PRO A 152 -8.35 7.88 -11.91
CA PRO A 152 -9.54 8.12 -12.73
C PRO A 152 -10.55 6.97 -12.58
N GLN A 153 -11.06 6.74 -11.37
CA GLN A 153 -11.89 5.57 -11.03
C GLN A 153 -13.11 5.34 -11.95
N ALA A 154 -13.75 6.42 -12.38
CA ALA A 154 -14.94 6.40 -13.22
C ALA A 154 -14.62 6.35 -14.73
N GLY A 155 -13.33 6.38 -15.09
CA GLY A 155 -12.84 6.44 -16.46
C GLY A 155 -11.97 7.67 -16.71
N LEU A 156 -10.96 7.51 -17.56
CA LEU A 156 -10.02 8.53 -18.03
C LEU A 156 -10.40 9.02 -19.43
N LEU A 157 -10.61 8.09 -20.38
CA LEU A 157 -11.00 8.41 -21.76
C LEU A 157 -12.52 8.36 -21.91
N THR A 158 -13.14 7.40 -21.22
CA THR A 158 -14.60 7.21 -21.21
C THR A 158 -15.37 8.30 -20.45
N ALA A 159 -14.67 9.13 -19.66
CA ALA A 159 -15.21 10.30 -18.96
C ALA A 159 -14.48 11.59 -19.42
N PRO A 160 -15.05 12.34 -20.39
CA PRO A 160 -14.43 13.55 -20.92
C PRO A 160 -14.14 14.59 -19.84
N GLY A 161 -12.91 15.11 -19.83
CA GLY A 161 -12.43 16.09 -18.85
C GLY A 161 -11.66 15.49 -17.66
N THR A 162 -11.71 14.17 -17.45
CA THR A 162 -10.95 13.53 -16.37
C THR A 162 -9.44 13.67 -16.58
N ALA A 163 -8.93 13.52 -17.80
CA ALA A 163 -7.49 13.67 -18.09
C ALA A 163 -6.95 15.07 -17.70
N ASP A 164 -7.73 16.13 -17.94
CA ASP A 164 -7.36 17.50 -17.55
C ASP A 164 -7.36 17.70 -16.02
N LEU A 165 -8.27 17.02 -15.31
CA LEU A 165 -8.30 17.04 -13.84
C LEU A 165 -7.14 16.25 -13.25
N MET A 166 -6.78 15.12 -13.86
CA MET A 166 -5.60 14.35 -13.49
C MET A 166 -4.32 15.17 -13.67
N ASP A 167 -4.19 15.91 -14.78
CA ASP A 167 -3.11 16.88 -15.02
C ASP A 167 -3.05 17.95 -13.93
N GLN A 168 -4.20 18.51 -13.54
CA GLN A 168 -4.30 19.49 -12.46
C GLN A 168 -3.90 18.90 -11.09
N ALA A 169 -4.30 17.66 -10.79
CA ALA A 169 -3.93 16.98 -9.55
C ALA A 169 -2.41 16.83 -9.43
N LEU A 170 -1.76 16.41 -10.51
CA LEU A 170 -0.29 16.28 -10.59
C LEU A 170 0.39 17.63 -10.48
N ALA A 171 -0.11 18.66 -11.17
CA ALA A 171 0.39 20.03 -11.06
C ALA A 171 0.24 20.60 -9.63
N ALA A 172 -0.78 20.16 -8.90
CA ALA A 172 -0.99 20.49 -7.49
C ALA A 172 -0.11 19.66 -6.52
N GLY A 173 0.79 18.82 -7.03
CA GLY A 173 1.79 18.06 -6.26
C GLY A 173 1.38 16.65 -5.85
N VAL A 174 0.37 16.04 -6.50
CA VAL A 174 0.15 14.60 -6.37
C VAL A 174 1.29 13.85 -7.05
N GLY A 175 1.93 12.92 -6.34
CA GLY A 175 3.23 12.35 -6.76
C GLY A 175 3.15 11.18 -7.75
N LEU A 176 1.95 10.61 -7.94
CA LEU A 176 1.73 9.48 -8.85
C LEU A 176 0.47 9.69 -9.69
N VAL A 177 0.51 9.18 -10.92
CA VAL A 177 -0.65 9.08 -11.81
C VAL A 177 -1.15 7.65 -11.88
N GLY A 178 -2.47 7.50 -11.76
CA GLY A 178 -3.15 6.22 -11.88
C GLY A 178 -3.83 6.03 -13.23
N GLY A 179 -4.27 4.80 -13.45
CA GLY A 179 -5.10 4.39 -14.58
C GLY A 179 -5.90 3.14 -14.19
N ILE A 180 -6.93 2.79 -14.95
CA ILE A 180 -7.80 1.66 -14.63
C ILE A 180 -8.19 0.91 -15.91
N ASP A 181 -8.01 -0.42 -15.91
CA ASP A 181 -8.40 -1.35 -16.98
C ASP A 181 -8.37 -0.75 -18.39
N PRO A 182 -7.16 -0.47 -18.93
CA PRO A 182 -6.98 0.18 -20.23
C PRO A 182 -7.79 -0.46 -21.36
N ALA A 183 -8.08 -1.76 -21.28
CA ALA A 183 -8.96 -2.46 -22.21
C ALA A 183 -10.39 -2.64 -21.66
N GLY A 184 -10.56 -3.29 -20.51
CA GLY A 184 -11.88 -3.71 -20.02
C GLY A 184 -12.83 -2.58 -19.68
N LEU A 185 -12.31 -1.44 -19.19
CA LEU A 185 -13.09 -0.24 -18.91
C LEU A 185 -12.99 0.77 -20.03
N GLU A 186 -11.77 1.11 -20.44
CA GLU A 186 -11.52 2.24 -21.35
C GLU A 186 -11.70 1.87 -22.82
N ASN A 187 -11.64 0.57 -23.15
CA ASN A 187 -11.75 0.04 -24.51
C ASN A 187 -10.73 0.67 -25.51
N ALA A 188 -9.63 1.22 -25.00
CA ALA A 188 -8.61 1.90 -25.79
C ALA A 188 -7.23 1.82 -25.08
N PRO A 189 -6.66 0.60 -24.93
CA PRO A 189 -5.53 0.37 -24.02
C PRO A 189 -4.25 1.11 -24.41
N VAL A 190 -4.00 1.27 -25.71
CA VAL A 190 -2.84 2.02 -26.21
C VAL A 190 -2.99 3.50 -25.86
N GLU A 191 -4.13 4.12 -26.23
CA GLU A 191 -4.40 5.53 -25.97
C GLU A 191 -4.44 5.85 -24.48
N HIS A 192 -5.10 5.01 -23.68
CA HIS A 192 -5.18 5.21 -22.23
C HIS A 192 -3.78 5.20 -21.61
N LEU A 193 -2.94 4.22 -21.95
CA LEU A 193 -1.59 4.14 -21.43
C LEU A 193 -0.71 5.29 -21.95
N ASP A 194 -0.91 5.77 -23.17
CA ASP A 194 -0.18 6.94 -23.69
C ASP A 194 -0.52 8.21 -22.90
N VAL A 195 -1.79 8.41 -22.52
CA VAL A 195 -2.19 9.52 -21.66
C VAL A 195 -1.58 9.39 -20.26
N VAL A 196 -1.70 8.22 -19.62
CA VAL A 196 -1.16 7.98 -18.27
C VAL A 196 0.36 8.21 -18.23
N PHE A 197 1.10 7.60 -19.14
CA PHE A 197 2.56 7.74 -19.17
C PHE A 197 3.00 9.14 -19.63
N GLY A 198 2.26 9.79 -20.53
CA GLY A 198 2.51 11.18 -20.92
C GLY A 198 2.34 12.16 -19.77
N LEU A 199 1.31 11.97 -18.93
CA LEU A 199 1.14 12.73 -17.69
C LEU A 199 2.27 12.47 -16.70
N ALA A 200 2.69 11.20 -16.57
CA ALA A 200 3.79 10.84 -15.69
C ALA A 200 5.10 11.52 -16.11
N GLU A 201 5.42 11.50 -17.40
CA GLU A 201 6.61 12.16 -17.97
C GLU A 201 6.55 13.68 -17.78
N LYS A 202 5.41 14.30 -18.12
CA LYS A 202 5.19 15.75 -18.00
C LYS A 202 5.49 16.28 -16.59
N HIS A 203 5.10 15.54 -15.56
CA HIS A 203 5.23 15.96 -14.16
C HIS A 203 6.37 15.29 -13.39
N GLY A 204 7.10 14.36 -14.02
CA GLY A 204 8.11 13.54 -13.34
C GLY A 204 7.51 12.61 -12.26
N ALA A 205 6.23 12.24 -12.39
CA ALA A 205 5.49 11.45 -11.44
C ALA A 205 5.76 9.93 -11.59
N GLY A 206 5.45 9.16 -10.54
CA GLY A 206 5.35 7.70 -10.63
C GLY A 206 4.03 7.24 -11.26
N VAL A 207 3.92 5.96 -11.60
CA VAL A 207 2.71 5.35 -12.17
C VAL A 207 2.23 4.20 -11.28
N ASP A 208 0.93 4.14 -11.01
CA ASP A 208 0.30 3.01 -10.32
C ASP A 208 -1.04 2.66 -10.98
N ILE A 209 -1.08 1.58 -11.78
CA ILE A 209 -2.25 1.26 -12.62
C ILE A 209 -3.03 0.11 -12.01
N HIS A 210 -4.34 0.30 -11.84
CA HIS A 210 -5.29 -0.78 -11.57
C HIS A 210 -5.46 -1.65 -12.81
N LEU A 211 -5.09 -2.92 -12.70
CA LEU A 211 -5.25 -3.89 -13.78
C LEU A 211 -5.99 -5.12 -13.26
N HIS A 212 -7.30 -5.11 -13.41
CA HIS A 212 -8.21 -6.21 -13.09
C HIS A 212 -8.47 -7.13 -14.29
N ASP A 213 -8.24 -6.64 -15.51
CA ASP A 213 -8.41 -7.44 -16.72
C ASP A 213 -7.63 -8.77 -16.62
N GLY A 214 -8.37 -9.86 -16.82
CA GLY A 214 -7.88 -11.23 -16.65
C GLY A 214 -7.32 -11.85 -17.93
N GLY A 215 -6.77 -13.06 -17.78
CA GLY A 215 -6.35 -13.93 -18.87
C GLY A 215 -5.40 -13.28 -19.89
N PRO A 216 -5.47 -13.67 -21.17
CA PRO A 216 -4.62 -13.13 -22.23
C PRO A 216 -4.76 -11.60 -22.43
N LEU A 217 -5.92 -11.04 -22.13
CA LEU A 217 -6.17 -9.60 -22.26
C LEU A 217 -5.33 -8.80 -21.25
N GLY A 218 -5.31 -9.24 -19.98
CA GLY A 218 -4.46 -8.63 -18.97
C GLY A 218 -2.97 -8.81 -19.29
N VAL A 219 -2.55 -10.00 -19.76
CA VAL A 219 -1.14 -10.24 -20.18
C VAL A 219 -0.69 -9.29 -21.28
N TRP A 220 -1.54 -9.00 -22.25
CA TRP A 220 -1.20 -8.03 -23.29
C TRP A 220 -1.00 -6.62 -22.70
N GLN A 221 -1.83 -6.22 -21.74
CA GLN A 221 -1.69 -4.93 -21.06
C GLN A 221 -0.45 -4.86 -20.16
N TYR A 222 -0.07 -5.96 -19.49
CA TYR A 222 1.25 -6.09 -18.86
C TYR A 222 2.37 -5.79 -19.85
N ASP A 223 2.34 -6.41 -21.03
CA ASP A 223 3.35 -6.24 -22.06
C ASP A 223 3.43 -4.77 -22.54
N LEU A 224 2.29 -4.08 -22.68
CA LEU A 224 2.21 -2.65 -23.04
C LEU A 224 2.73 -1.69 -21.94
N ILE A 225 2.45 -2.00 -20.68
CA ILE A 225 2.92 -1.22 -19.53
C ILE A 225 4.45 -1.36 -19.40
N ILE A 226 4.97 -2.59 -19.53
CA ILE A 226 6.40 -2.88 -19.52
C ILE A 226 7.11 -2.14 -20.67
N GLU A 227 6.56 -2.17 -21.87
CA GLU A 227 7.12 -1.48 -23.04
C GLU A 227 7.30 0.02 -22.78
N ARG A 228 6.25 0.71 -22.31
CA ARG A 228 6.30 2.14 -21.99
C ARG A 228 7.26 2.45 -20.84
N THR A 229 7.29 1.57 -19.83
CA THR A 229 8.22 1.69 -18.69
C THR A 229 9.67 1.72 -19.18
N LEU A 230 10.02 0.83 -20.10
CA LEU A 230 11.36 0.74 -20.67
C LEU A 230 11.66 1.91 -21.61
N ALA A 231 10.71 2.27 -22.49
CA ALA A 231 10.86 3.32 -23.49
C ALA A 231 11.07 4.70 -22.86
N LEU A 232 10.39 4.99 -21.76
CA LEU A 232 10.44 6.28 -21.06
C LEU A 232 11.45 6.30 -19.89
N GLY A 233 12.25 5.25 -19.74
CA GLY A 233 13.26 5.18 -18.67
C GLY A 233 12.68 5.18 -17.26
N MET A 234 11.45 4.67 -17.08
CA MET A 234 10.70 4.70 -15.82
C MET A 234 10.92 3.46 -14.94
N ARG A 235 12.09 2.81 -15.06
CA ARG A 235 12.41 1.63 -14.24
C ARG A 235 12.32 1.97 -12.75
N GLY A 236 11.64 1.11 -11.98
CA GLY A 236 11.43 1.32 -10.55
C GLY A 236 10.40 2.39 -10.18
N LYS A 237 9.66 2.95 -11.16
CA LYS A 237 8.65 4.00 -10.93
C LYS A 237 7.23 3.59 -11.31
N VAL A 238 7.03 2.34 -11.70
CA VAL A 238 5.74 1.83 -12.20
C VAL A 238 5.29 0.65 -11.35
N THR A 239 4.06 0.73 -10.85
CA THR A 239 3.37 -0.35 -10.14
C THR A 239 2.15 -0.80 -10.95
N ILE A 240 1.92 -2.10 -10.98
CA ILE A 240 0.65 -2.69 -11.42
C ILE A 240 -0.07 -3.19 -10.17
N SER A 241 -1.20 -2.57 -9.88
CA SER A 241 -2.10 -2.95 -8.79
C SER A 241 -3.08 -4.03 -9.25
N HIS A 242 -3.35 -4.99 -8.35
CA HIS A 242 -4.15 -6.20 -8.57
C HIS A 242 -3.47 -7.25 -9.46
N GLY A 243 -3.39 -7.01 -10.76
CA GLY A 243 -2.64 -7.85 -11.69
C GLY A 243 -3.22 -9.25 -11.90
N TYR A 244 -4.55 -9.40 -11.90
CA TYR A 244 -5.22 -10.72 -11.80
C TYR A 244 -4.80 -11.71 -12.87
N ALA A 245 -4.59 -11.26 -14.11
CA ALA A 245 -4.15 -12.11 -15.20
C ALA A 245 -2.91 -12.96 -14.86
N LEU A 246 -1.98 -12.45 -14.05
CA LEU A 246 -0.77 -13.18 -13.70
C LEU A 246 -1.07 -14.45 -12.89
N GLY A 247 -2.11 -14.45 -12.07
CA GLY A 247 -2.56 -15.64 -11.32
C GLY A 247 -3.44 -16.60 -12.14
N GLU A 248 -3.92 -16.19 -13.32
CA GLU A 248 -4.88 -16.93 -14.14
C GLU A 248 -4.22 -17.67 -15.32
N VAL A 249 -3.05 -17.23 -15.76
CA VAL A 249 -2.40 -17.72 -16.98
C VAL A 249 -1.54 -18.97 -16.74
N PRO A 250 -1.25 -19.77 -17.80
CA PRO A 250 -0.34 -20.91 -17.71
C PRO A 250 1.07 -20.54 -17.21
N ALA A 251 1.76 -21.50 -16.60
CA ALA A 251 3.04 -21.29 -15.91
C ALA A 251 4.16 -20.73 -16.81
N ASP A 252 4.21 -21.11 -18.09
CA ASP A 252 5.18 -20.61 -19.05
C ASP A 252 4.93 -19.12 -19.38
N VAL A 253 3.67 -18.73 -19.56
CA VAL A 253 3.27 -17.33 -19.75
C VAL A 253 3.55 -16.52 -18.49
N GLN A 254 3.22 -17.07 -17.31
CA GLN A 254 3.46 -16.45 -16.01
C GLN A 254 4.96 -16.18 -15.81
N ALA A 255 5.82 -17.18 -16.03
CA ALA A 255 7.27 -17.04 -15.90
C ALA A 255 7.86 -15.99 -16.86
N ARG A 256 7.38 -15.95 -18.12
CA ARG A 256 7.77 -14.92 -19.10
C ARG A 256 7.42 -13.51 -18.60
N VAL A 257 6.21 -13.31 -18.10
CA VAL A 257 5.77 -11.99 -17.60
C VAL A 257 6.58 -11.58 -16.37
N ILE A 258 6.82 -12.49 -15.42
CA ILE A 258 7.63 -12.23 -14.22
C ILE A 258 9.05 -11.79 -14.60
N ALA A 259 9.71 -12.47 -15.54
CA ALA A 259 11.05 -12.11 -15.98
C ALA A 259 11.09 -10.69 -16.59
N ARG A 260 10.07 -10.32 -17.37
CA ARG A 260 9.96 -8.98 -17.96
C ARG A 260 9.65 -7.90 -16.93
N LEU A 261 8.83 -8.20 -15.93
CA LEU A 261 8.58 -7.29 -14.80
C LEU A 261 9.89 -6.99 -14.06
N ALA A 262 10.70 -8.01 -13.79
CA ALA A 262 12.00 -7.87 -13.14
C ALA A 262 12.97 -7.01 -13.97
N GLU A 263 13.06 -7.26 -15.28
CA GLU A 263 13.91 -6.47 -16.20
C GLU A 263 13.51 -4.98 -16.25
N ALA A 264 12.21 -4.71 -16.26
CA ALA A 264 11.67 -3.36 -16.29
C ALA A 264 11.64 -2.68 -14.92
N GLY A 265 11.88 -3.42 -13.83
CA GLY A 265 11.71 -2.91 -12.47
C GLY A 265 10.29 -2.46 -12.19
N VAL A 266 9.29 -3.16 -12.74
CA VAL A 266 7.86 -2.90 -12.47
C VAL A 266 7.45 -3.68 -11.22
N SER A 267 6.87 -2.99 -10.25
CA SER A 267 6.38 -3.59 -9.00
C SER A 267 4.91 -4.04 -9.10
N LEU A 268 4.50 -4.91 -8.18
CA LEU A 268 3.10 -5.31 -8.02
C LEU A 268 2.56 -4.90 -6.66
N ALA A 269 1.30 -4.46 -6.61
CA ALA A 269 0.54 -4.34 -5.39
C ALA A 269 -0.65 -5.32 -5.41
N THR A 270 -0.87 -6.07 -4.33
CA THR A 270 -1.94 -7.06 -4.24
C THR A 270 -2.77 -6.91 -2.99
N VAL A 271 -4.06 -7.17 -3.13
CA VAL A 271 -5.05 -7.09 -2.06
C VAL A 271 -5.57 -8.47 -1.66
N ALA A 272 -5.01 -9.54 -2.23
CA ALA A 272 -5.43 -10.94 -2.01
C ALA A 272 -6.95 -11.17 -2.14
N PRO A 273 -7.60 -10.75 -3.24
CA PRO A 273 -9.05 -10.86 -3.35
C PRO A 273 -9.49 -12.34 -3.34
N ALA A 274 -10.60 -12.61 -2.67
CA ALA A 274 -11.18 -13.95 -2.65
C ALA A 274 -11.67 -14.41 -4.04
N SER A 275 -12.03 -13.46 -4.92
CA SER A 275 -12.65 -13.71 -6.22
C SER A 275 -11.68 -14.01 -7.36
N ALA A 276 -10.37 -13.81 -7.18
CA ALA A 276 -9.35 -14.06 -8.22
C ALA A 276 -8.26 -15.00 -7.71
N PRO A 277 -7.59 -15.79 -8.58
CA PRO A 277 -6.43 -16.60 -8.19
C PRO A 277 -5.32 -15.76 -7.51
N PRO A 278 -4.54 -16.36 -6.59
CA PRO A 278 -3.44 -15.64 -5.95
C PRO A 278 -2.33 -15.33 -6.97
N LEU A 279 -1.61 -14.23 -6.76
CA LEU A 279 -0.35 -14.01 -7.44
C LEU A 279 0.70 -15.05 -7.01
N PRO A 280 1.64 -15.43 -7.89
CA PRO A 280 2.69 -16.40 -7.59
C PRO A 280 3.81 -15.76 -6.75
N LEU A 281 3.52 -15.41 -5.48
CA LEU A 281 4.41 -14.61 -4.62
C LEU A 281 5.82 -15.17 -4.49
N THR A 282 5.97 -16.49 -4.37
CA THR A 282 7.29 -17.14 -4.29
C THR A 282 8.11 -16.91 -5.55
N ALA A 283 7.52 -17.13 -6.73
CA ALA A 283 8.20 -16.92 -8.02
C ALA A 283 8.54 -15.43 -8.25
N LEU A 284 7.64 -14.51 -7.86
CA LEU A 284 7.89 -13.07 -7.92
C LEU A 284 9.06 -12.66 -7.03
N ARG A 285 9.10 -13.17 -5.80
CA ARG A 285 10.19 -12.93 -4.84
C ARG A 285 11.53 -13.47 -5.35
N GLU A 286 11.55 -14.70 -5.86
CA GLU A 286 12.75 -15.33 -6.43
C GLU A 286 13.29 -14.56 -7.65
N ALA A 287 12.40 -13.99 -8.47
CA ALA A 287 12.78 -13.14 -9.60
C ALA A 287 13.17 -11.71 -9.21
N GLY A 288 13.04 -11.33 -7.94
CA GLY A 288 13.34 -9.98 -7.45
C GLY A 288 12.30 -8.92 -7.83
N VAL A 289 11.07 -9.33 -8.19
CA VAL A 289 9.97 -8.38 -8.45
C VAL A 289 9.42 -7.89 -7.11
N PRO A 290 9.43 -6.57 -6.82
CA PRO A 290 8.85 -6.06 -5.59
C PRO A 290 7.34 -6.28 -5.55
N VAL A 291 6.86 -6.88 -4.47
CA VAL A 291 5.42 -7.07 -4.21
C VAL A 291 5.06 -6.42 -2.88
N GLY A 292 4.01 -5.61 -2.89
CA GLY A 292 3.43 -4.96 -1.73
C GLY A 292 2.01 -5.45 -1.49
N ALA A 293 1.63 -5.59 -0.22
CA ALA A 293 0.25 -5.85 0.15
C ALA A 293 -0.49 -4.53 0.38
N GLY A 294 -1.78 -4.49 0.06
CA GLY A 294 -2.61 -3.34 0.38
C GLY A 294 -4.02 -3.73 0.81
N ASN A 295 -4.69 -2.81 1.50
CA ASN A 295 -6.05 -3.07 1.97
C ASN A 295 -7.13 -2.90 0.90
N ASP A 296 -6.86 -2.12 -0.14
CA ASP A 296 -7.88 -1.58 -1.04
C ASP A 296 -8.82 -0.61 -0.31
N GLY A 297 -10.07 -0.52 -0.75
CA GLY A 297 -11.16 0.08 0.02
C GLY A 297 -11.34 -0.54 1.41
N VAL A 298 -11.47 0.32 2.43
CA VAL A 298 -11.78 -0.09 3.82
C VAL A 298 -13.12 0.51 4.22
N ARG A 299 -14.10 -0.37 4.46
CA ARG A 299 -15.49 -0.01 4.80
C ARG A 299 -16.00 1.12 3.92
N ASP A 300 -16.13 0.84 2.64
CA ASP A 300 -16.61 1.78 1.65
C ASP A 300 -17.72 1.15 0.79
N LEU A 301 -18.12 1.86 -0.25
CA LEU A 301 -19.17 1.42 -1.19
C LEU A 301 -18.69 0.31 -2.15
N TRP A 302 -17.40 -0.01 -2.17
CA TRP A 302 -16.79 -1.06 -2.96
C TRP A 302 -16.68 -2.39 -2.20
N SER A 303 -16.38 -2.29 -0.91
CA SER A 303 -16.14 -3.43 -0.03
C SER A 303 -16.54 -3.10 1.43
N PRO A 304 -17.34 -3.97 2.07
CA PRO A 304 -17.64 -3.83 3.49
C PRO A 304 -16.47 -4.28 4.40
N TYR A 305 -15.44 -4.90 3.83
CA TYR A 305 -14.32 -5.49 4.57
C TYR A 305 -13.22 -4.47 4.88
N GLY A 306 -12.21 -4.93 5.63
CA GLY A 306 -11.03 -4.16 5.98
C GLY A 306 -11.15 -3.40 7.30
N ASN A 307 -10.00 -3.20 7.93
CA ASN A 307 -9.83 -2.48 9.20
C ASN A 307 -8.49 -1.70 9.26
N GLY A 308 -7.80 -1.56 8.12
CA GLY A 308 -6.48 -0.92 8.04
C GLY A 308 -5.32 -1.71 8.68
N ASP A 309 -5.54 -2.95 9.10
CA ASP A 309 -4.54 -3.80 9.75
C ASP A 309 -3.71 -4.59 8.72
N MET A 310 -2.42 -4.29 8.63
CA MET A 310 -1.51 -4.96 7.69
C MET A 310 -1.08 -6.39 8.12
N LEU A 311 -1.16 -6.75 9.41
CA LEU A 311 -0.99 -8.15 9.82
C LEU A 311 -2.21 -8.99 9.40
N GLU A 312 -3.42 -8.43 9.49
CA GLU A 312 -4.61 -9.10 8.96
C GLU A 312 -4.54 -9.23 7.43
N ARG A 313 -4.09 -8.20 6.74
CA ARG A 313 -3.86 -8.28 5.29
C ARG A 313 -2.80 -9.34 4.94
N ALA A 314 -1.70 -9.40 5.69
CA ALA A 314 -0.68 -10.44 5.52
C ALA A 314 -1.24 -11.85 5.75
N LEU A 315 -2.11 -12.04 6.75
CA LEU A 315 -2.78 -13.31 6.96
C LEU A 315 -3.65 -13.70 5.76
N PHE A 316 -4.48 -12.80 5.26
CA PHE A 316 -5.32 -13.10 4.08
C PHE A 316 -4.48 -13.44 2.87
N LEU A 317 -3.35 -12.74 2.67
CA LEU A 317 -2.42 -13.02 1.60
C LEU A 317 -1.77 -14.41 1.75
N ALA A 318 -1.33 -14.78 2.96
CA ALA A 318 -0.77 -16.10 3.25
C ALA A 318 -1.79 -17.22 3.02
N GLN A 319 -3.02 -17.06 3.53
CA GLN A 319 -4.10 -18.03 3.34
C GLN A 319 -4.49 -18.17 1.87
N ARG A 320 -4.61 -17.05 1.15
CA ARG A 320 -4.95 -17.05 -0.28
C ARG A 320 -3.87 -17.73 -1.12
N SER A 321 -2.61 -17.59 -0.72
CA SER A 321 -1.43 -18.22 -1.32
C SER A 321 -1.20 -19.66 -0.84
N ARG A 322 -2.02 -20.17 0.09
CA ARG A 322 -1.94 -21.51 0.68
C ARG A 322 -0.61 -21.78 1.40
N PHE A 323 0.00 -20.75 1.96
CA PHE A 323 1.23 -20.87 2.74
C PHE A 323 0.97 -21.54 4.08
N VAL A 324 1.86 -22.44 4.46
CA VAL A 324 1.78 -23.20 5.72
C VAL A 324 3.08 -23.14 6.49
N ARG A 325 4.23 -23.13 5.80
CA ARG A 325 5.53 -23.06 6.45
C ARG A 325 5.83 -21.63 6.89
N ASP A 326 6.54 -21.47 8.01
CA ASP A 326 6.90 -20.15 8.56
C ASP A 326 7.57 -19.26 7.52
N GLU A 327 8.54 -19.77 6.76
CA GLU A 327 9.23 -18.96 5.74
C GLU A 327 8.34 -18.55 4.56
N GLU A 328 7.24 -19.26 4.30
CA GLU A 328 6.27 -18.91 3.28
C GLU A 328 5.31 -17.83 3.82
N ILE A 329 4.83 -17.98 5.06
CA ILE A 329 4.00 -16.97 5.75
C ILE A 329 4.75 -15.64 5.83
N GLU A 330 6.06 -15.70 6.07
CA GLU A 330 6.94 -14.54 6.09
C GLU A 330 7.02 -13.79 4.76
N ILE A 331 6.77 -14.44 3.60
CA ILE A 331 6.66 -13.75 2.30
C ILE A 331 5.45 -12.80 2.30
N ALA A 332 4.35 -13.20 2.93
CA ALA A 332 3.17 -12.34 3.04
C ALA A 332 3.40 -11.16 3.99
N LEU A 333 4.12 -11.39 5.09
CA LEU A 333 4.56 -10.29 5.97
C LEU A 333 5.55 -9.35 5.27
N GLU A 334 6.44 -9.90 4.44
CA GLU A 334 7.39 -9.12 3.64
C GLU A 334 6.61 -8.15 2.76
N ALA A 335 5.56 -8.60 2.07
CA ALA A 335 4.70 -7.73 1.26
C ALA A 335 4.05 -6.59 2.07
N ALA A 336 3.74 -6.81 3.35
CA ALA A 336 3.17 -5.82 4.26
C ALA A 336 4.21 -4.89 4.94
N THR A 337 5.50 -5.14 4.72
CA THR A 337 6.63 -4.42 5.34
C THR A 337 7.67 -4.01 4.29
N LEU A 338 8.74 -4.80 4.13
CA LEU A 338 9.89 -4.53 3.28
C LEU A 338 9.51 -4.48 1.79
N GLY A 339 8.65 -5.39 1.36
CA GLY A 339 8.08 -5.45 0.02
C GLY A 339 7.24 -4.20 -0.28
N GLY A 340 6.33 -3.84 0.62
CA GLY A 340 5.56 -2.60 0.53
C GLY A 340 6.45 -1.36 0.45
N ALA A 341 7.50 -1.28 1.28
CA ALA A 341 8.48 -0.19 1.22
C ALA A 341 9.19 -0.12 -0.14
N ARG A 342 9.59 -1.26 -0.72
CA ARG A 342 10.18 -1.30 -2.07
C ARG A 342 9.19 -0.85 -3.15
N VAL A 343 7.93 -1.29 -3.09
CA VAL A 343 6.87 -0.82 -4.01
C VAL A 343 6.67 0.70 -3.91
N THR A 344 6.80 1.26 -2.70
CA THR A 344 6.64 2.69 -2.49
C THR A 344 7.92 3.51 -2.64
N GLY A 345 9.03 2.90 -3.07
CA GLY A 345 10.30 3.59 -3.30
C GLY A 345 11.01 4.02 -2.01
N ARG A 346 10.76 3.31 -0.90
CA ARG A 346 11.25 3.63 0.43
C ARG A 346 12.16 2.54 0.99
N ARG A 347 12.97 2.95 1.97
CA ARG A 347 13.75 2.03 2.80
C ARG A 347 12.91 1.58 4.00
N ALA A 348 13.14 0.36 4.45
CA ALA A 348 12.62 -0.18 5.69
C ALA A 348 13.55 -1.32 6.12
N GLY A 349 13.63 -1.59 7.42
CA GLY A 349 14.50 -2.62 7.96
C GLY A 349 15.17 -2.18 9.25
N PHE A 350 16.25 -2.87 9.59
CA PHE A 350 17.02 -2.65 10.81
C PHE A 350 18.45 -2.19 10.50
N ALA A 351 18.81 -1.93 9.24
CA ALA A 351 20.16 -1.51 8.91
C ALA A 351 20.39 -0.03 9.26
N VAL A 352 21.64 0.36 9.52
CA VAL A 352 21.99 1.77 9.72
C VAL A 352 21.55 2.61 8.52
N GLY A 353 20.88 3.72 8.81
CA GLY A 353 20.26 4.62 7.84
C GLY A 353 18.87 4.20 7.35
N ASP A 354 18.33 3.05 7.79
CA ASP A 354 16.90 2.76 7.58
C ASP A 354 16.04 3.70 8.45
N PRO A 355 14.79 3.99 8.05
CA PRO A 355 13.90 4.82 8.85
C PRO A 355 13.65 4.24 10.24
N GLY A 356 13.52 5.11 11.23
CA GLY A 356 13.13 4.78 12.61
C GLY A 356 11.63 4.47 12.73
N ASP A 357 11.12 3.63 11.84
CA ASP A 357 9.72 3.24 11.74
C ASP A 357 9.59 1.78 12.20
N PHE A 358 8.97 1.54 13.36
CA PHE A 358 8.93 0.21 13.96
C PHE A 358 7.62 -0.09 14.67
N VAL A 359 7.30 -1.38 14.77
CA VAL A 359 6.13 -1.91 15.47
C VAL A 359 6.57 -3.02 16.41
N ALA A 360 6.26 -2.89 17.70
CA ALA A 360 6.47 -3.96 18.68
C ALA A 360 5.17 -4.75 18.89
N VAL A 361 5.29 -6.07 18.93
CA VAL A 361 4.17 -6.99 19.11
C VAL A 361 4.50 -8.13 20.09
N ASN A 362 3.46 -8.60 20.78
CA ASN A 362 3.53 -9.79 21.64
C ASN A 362 3.50 -11.07 20.79
N ALA A 363 4.59 -11.36 20.10
CA ALA A 363 4.85 -12.61 19.38
C ALA A 363 6.33 -12.99 19.51
N ARG A 364 6.67 -14.25 19.26
CA ARG A 364 8.04 -14.78 19.28
C ARG A 364 8.65 -14.84 17.89
N THR A 365 7.83 -15.08 16.86
CA THR A 365 8.29 -15.16 15.47
C THR A 365 7.44 -14.27 14.55
N PRO A 366 7.99 -13.84 13.40
CA PRO A 366 7.23 -13.11 12.38
C PRO A 366 6.00 -13.89 11.88
N ALA A 367 6.14 -15.21 11.65
CA ALA A 367 5.02 -16.07 11.28
C ALA A 367 3.92 -16.11 12.36
N GLU A 368 4.29 -16.19 13.65
CA GLU A 368 3.33 -16.10 14.76
C GLU A 368 2.60 -14.76 14.76
N ALA A 369 3.31 -13.64 14.52
CA ALA A 369 2.70 -12.31 14.46
C ALA A 369 1.62 -12.23 13.37
N VAL A 370 1.86 -12.82 12.19
CA VAL A 370 0.87 -12.90 11.10
C VAL A 370 -0.33 -13.76 11.50
N CYS A 371 -0.10 -14.93 12.08
CA CYS A 371 -1.18 -15.86 12.44
C CYS A 371 -2.07 -15.31 13.57
N VAL A 372 -1.45 -14.75 14.61
CA VAL A 372 -2.13 -14.29 15.82
C VAL A 372 -2.68 -12.87 15.66
N ARG A 373 -2.03 -12.00 14.88
CA ARG A 373 -2.33 -10.56 14.75
C ARG A 373 -2.47 -9.88 16.12
N PRO A 374 -1.45 -9.96 16.99
CA PRO A 374 -1.51 -9.33 18.30
C PRO A 374 -1.71 -7.80 18.18
N ALA A 375 -2.29 -7.21 19.23
CA ALA A 375 -2.30 -5.76 19.38
C ALA A 375 -0.85 -5.22 19.45
N ARG A 376 -0.64 -4.01 18.93
CA ARG A 376 0.67 -3.37 18.87
C ARG A 376 0.92 -2.72 20.21
N SER A 377 1.94 -3.19 20.92
CA SER A 377 2.34 -2.61 22.21
C SER A 377 2.96 -1.23 22.00
N LEU A 378 3.70 -1.05 20.90
CA LEU A 378 4.37 0.18 20.53
C LEU A 378 4.34 0.37 19.01
N VAL A 379 4.08 1.60 18.56
CA VAL A 379 4.30 2.02 17.18
C VAL A 379 5.18 3.27 17.19
N VAL A 380 6.26 3.23 16.41
CA VAL A 380 7.25 4.30 16.27
C VAL A 380 7.24 4.76 14.81
N LYS A 381 7.18 6.08 14.59
CA LYS A 381 7.33 6.73 13.29
C LYS A 381 8.45 7.75 13.38
N SER A 382 9.48 7.59 12.58
CA SER A 382 10.65 8.48 12.51
C SER A 382 11.24 8.76 13.90
N GLY A 383 11.39 7.70 14.73
CA GLY A 383 11.92 7.79 16.09
C GLY A 383 10.99 8.43 17.12
N ARG A 384 9.75 8.78 16.76
CA ARG A 384 8.72 9.24 17.71
C ARG A 384 7.74 8.09 17.99
N VAL A 385 7.45 7.83 19.26
CA VAL A 385 6.33 6.95 19.64
C VAL A 385 5.02 7.62 19.23
N VAL A 386 4.21 6.96 18.41
CA VAL A 386 2.93 7.48 17.88
C VAL A 386 1.71 6.70 18.34
N ALA A 387 1.89 5.47 18.81
CA ALA A 387 0.85 4.70 19.49
C ALA A 387 1.43 3.75 20.56
N ARG A 388 0.60 3.46 21.57
CA ARG A 388 0.83 2.45 22.61
C ARG A 388 -0.44 1.67 22.86
N ASP A 389 -0.32 0.35 22.97
CA ASP A 389 -1.42 -0.56 23.31
C ASP A 389 -2.72 -0.29 22.51
N GLY A 390 -2.58 -0.09 21.20
CA GLY A 390 -3.70 0.20 20.29
C GLY A 390 -4.31 1.60 20.42
N ARG A 391 -3.61 2.57 21.01
CA ARG A 391 -4.07 3.96 21.16
C ARG A 391 -3.00 4.95 20.74
N LEU A 392 -3.41 6.05 20.12
CA LEU A 392 -2.50 7.15 19.76
C LEU A 392 -1.97 7.87 21.01
N VAL A 393 -0.76 8.41 20.90
CA VAL A 393 -0.12 9.27 21.92
C VAL A 393 0.13 10.70 21.44
#